data_AF-A0A9N9B0M1-F1
#
_entry.id   AF-A0A9N9B0M1-F1
#
_cell.length_a   1.000
_cell.length_b   1.000
_cell.length_c   1.000
_cell.angle_alpha   90.00
_cell.angle_beta   90.00
_cell.angle_gamma   90.00
#
_symmetry.space_group_name_H-M   'P 1'
#
loop_
_entity.id
_entity.type
_entity.pdbx_description
1 polymer ?
#
loop_
_entity_poly.entity_id
_entity_poly.type
_entity_poly.pdbx_seq_one_letter_code
_entity_poly.pdbx_strand_id
1 'polypeptide(L)'
;MNFIIIDQTIFRPLIQYSNHWQMWKKLVKLSFLLTIIVLACKIALSYHERESFGRNLSGLSSNLLTLKDEYNLISTLQQRFTPNRKCKNLVDNNADNDEEKFITYLPHSGFHNQRIALENAIFIAWYTNRTLIVPPVILGKKIAWIKNPKLSNNLAKLNATKNLDECHSFPARSLRYERCIKGYNAYTLFPWDKLMDLGSIRNHISIINRQDFNPQDLYKLINITDPTEEVYYVKEKSRYDIQFYDQDGALNRKQNPKFERQLPLCSLLNRKEKLVHFRSIFSSNRIKTSLYDNQIFREMVKKKLVFNHPILTKVVKRITRKLGGSEKYIGLHLRVGDNGYLDSKAELIRSMIKAIKNEEGINQESDNFNETNNDNDGDDGIRKPTLSINYIEKCANTRSLFIATDGKVSDPVIQPIFTTFPCTFTIKDFSDEIQLLKQAKNNVDNSSLYAYFLPMVDLMVSAHGSKFFGTYGSTFSAYALRLHQVWIPDGTGKMISINQG
;
A
#
# COMPACT_ATOMS: atom_id res chain seq x y z
N MET A 1 44.90 -76.37 10.75
CA MET A 1 44.00 -75.60 11.62
C MET A 1 43.91 -74.18 11.09
N ASN A 2 42.70 -73.77 10.71
CA ASN A 2 42.21 -72.43 10.35
C ASN A 2 42.93 -71.66 9.24
N PHE A 3 42.37 -71.80 8.03
CA PHE A 3 42.45 -70.81 6.95
C PHE A 3 41.74 -69.52 7.38
N ILE A 4 42.45 -68.40 7.31
CA ILE A 4 41.87 -67.05 7.28
C ILE A 4 42.26 -66.46 5.92
N ILE A 5 41.27 -66.35 5.04
CA ILE A 5 41.32 -65.59 3.79
C ILE A 5 40.89 -64.17 4.17
N ILE A 6 41.79 -63.19 4.03
CA ILE A 6 41.45 -61.76 4.11
C ILE A 6 41.91 -61.06 2.82
N ASP A 7 40.88 -60.81 2.02
CA ASP A 7 40.59 -59.80 1.00
C ASP A 7 41.67 -58.81 0.52
N GLN A 8 41.81 -58.71 -0.81
CA GLN A 8 42.67 -57.79 -1.57
C GLN A 8 42.02 -56.41 -1.83
N THR A 9 41.37 -55.79 -0.86
CA THR A 9 40.67 -54.51 -1.06
C THR A 9 41.37 -53.27 -0.49
N ILE A 10 42.61 -53.37 0.01
CA ILE A 10 43.34 -52.23 0.60
C ILE A 10 44.40 -51.62 -0.34
N PHE A 11 44.08 -51.49 -1.64
CA PHE A 11 44.82 -50.63 -2.58
C PHE A 11 43.89 -49.95 -3.60
N ARG A 12 42.83 -49.28 -3.14
CA ARG A 12 42.11 -48.25 -3.90
C ARG A 12 41.70 -47.14 -2.94
N PRO A 13 42.52 -46.10 -2.75
CA PRO A 13 42.20 -44.83 -3.42
C PRO A 13 43.45 -43.96 -3.70
N LEU A 14 44.32 -44.37 -4.63
CA LEU A 14 45.33 -43.44 -5.19
C LEU A 14 45.00 -42.97 -6.62
N ILE A 15 43.96 -43.54 -7.23
CA ILE A 15 43.59 -43.21 -8.63
C ILE A 15 42.52 -42.11 -8.71
N GLN A 16 41.75 -41.86 -7.63
CA GLN A 16 40.66 -40.86 -7.65
C GLN A 16 41.12 -39.40 -7.41
N TYR A 17 42.34 -39.19 -6.86
CA TYR A 17 42.91 -37.84 -6.69
C TYR A 17 43.55 -37.27 -7.96
N SER A 18 43.97 -38.11 -8.91
CA SER A 18 44.67 -37.63 -10.13
C SER A 18 43.74 -36.89 -11.11
N ASN A 19 42.47 -37.30 -11.19
CA ASN A 19 41.48 -36.70 -12.09
C ASN A 19 40.98 -35.33 -11.59
N HIS A 20 40.84 -35.16 -10.27
CA HIS A 20 40.52 -33.85 -9.69
C HIS A 20 41.65 -32.83 -9.87
N TRP A 21 42.90 -33.27 -9.79
CA TRP A 21 44.08 -32.43 -10.01
C TRP A 21 44.22 -31.96 -11.47
N GLN A 22 43.93 -32.83 -12.43
CA GLN A 22 43.88 -32.49 -13.87
C GLN A 22 42.77 -31.48 -14.18
N MET A 23 41.60 -31.63 -13.55
CA MET A 23 40.48 -30.70 -13.71
C MET A 23 40.79 -29.32 -13.10
N TRP A 24 41.44 -29.28 -11.93
CA TRP A 24 41.92 -28.05 -11.30
C TRP A 24 42.97 -27.32 -12.16
N LYS A 25 43.93 -28.06 -12.75
CA LYS A 25 44.90 -27.46 -13.69
C LYS A 25 44.23 -26.85 -14.93
N LYS A 26 43.16 -27.46 -15.45
CA LYS A 26 42.38 -26.89 -16.57
C LYS A 26 41.62 -25.63 -16.16
N LEU A 27 40.99 -25.61 -14.98
CA LEU A 27 40.27 -24.44 -14.47
C LEU A 27 41.21 -23.26 -14.17
N VAL A 28 42.39 -23.52 -13.60
CA VAL A 28 43.40 -22.48 -13.36
C VAL A 28 43.94 -21.93 -14.68
N LYS A 29 44.20 -22.78 -15.68
CA LYS A 29 44.57 -22.31 -17.02
C LYS A 29 43.48 -21.47 -17.69
N LEU A 30 42.21 -21.84 -17.54
CA LEU A 30 41.08 -21.09 -18.09
C LEU A 30 40.93 -19.72 -17.42
N SER A 31 41.08 -19.66 -16.09
CA SER A 31 41.08 -18.41 -15.32
C SER A 31 42.23 -17.49 -15.73
N PHE A 32 43.43 -18.04 -15.92
CA PHE A 32 44.60 -17.27 -16.36
C PHE A 32 44.40 -16.73 -17.79
N LEU A 33 43.85 -17.53 -18.70
CA LEU A 33 43.53 -17.09 -20.06
C LEU A 33 42.49 -15.96 -20.07
N LEU A 34 41.44 -16.06 -19.25
CA LEU A 34 40.42 -15.02 -19.10
C LEU A 34 41.04 -13.72 -18.56
N THR A 35 41.97 -13.83 -17.62
CA THR A 35 42.64 -12.68 -17.01
C THR A 35 43.54 -11.98 -18.04
N ILE A 36 44.25 -12.74 -18.88
CA ILE A 36 45.04 -12.20 -20.00
C ILE A 36 44.15 -11.52 -21.03
N ILE A 37 42.99 -12.10 -21.36
CA ILE A 37 42.04 -11.49 -22.31
C ILE A 37 41.48 -10.18 -21.75
N VAL A 38 41.10 -10.13 -20.47
CA VAL A 38 40.63 -8.90 -19.82
C VAL A 38 41.74 -7.85 -19.75
N LEU A 39 42.98 -8.27 -19.48
CA LEU A 39 44.13 -7.36 -19.46
C LEU A 39 44.45 -6.84 -20.86
N ALA A 40 44.41 -7.70 -21.89
CA ALA A 40 44.60 -7.32 -23.28
C ALA A 40 43.49 -6.37 -23.77
N CYS A 41 42.22 -6.61 -23.40
CA CYS A 41 41.12 -5.69 -23.67
C CYS A 41 41.30 -4.35 -22.94
N LYS A 42 41.76 -4.34 -21.68
CA LYS A 42 42.06 -3.09 -20.95
C LYS A 42 43.24 -2.33 -21.56
N ILE A 43 44.26 -3.04 -22.03
CA ILE A 43 45.40 -2.44 -22.73
C ILE A 43 44.97 -1.91 -24.10
N ALA A 44 44.16 -2.65 -24.86
CA ALA A 44 43.62 -2.20 -26.15
C ALA A 44 42.68 -0.99 -26.00
N LEU A 45 41.81 -0.98 -24.98
CA LEU A 45 40.98 0.18 -24.63
C LEU A 45 41.85 1.36 -24.19
N SER A 46 42.89 1.14 -23.39
CA SER A 46 43.85 2.19 -22.99
C SER A 46 44.68 2.72 -24.17
N TYR A 47 44.99 1.88 -25.16
CA TYR A 47 45.72 2.27 -26.38
C TYR A 47 44.83 3.08 -27.32
N HIS A 48 43.55 2.69 -27.44
CA HIS A 48 42.55 3.42 -28.21
C HIS A 48 42.18 4.77 -27.56
N GLU A 49 42.15 4.82 -26.22
CA GLU A 49 42.03 6.07 -25.46
C GLU A 49 43.28 6.95 -25.60
N ARG A 50 44.51 6.38 -25.62
CA ARG A 50 45.75 7.18 -25.77
C ARG A 50 45.91 7.80 -27.16
N GLU A 51 45.47 7.15 -28.24
CA GLU A 51 45.48 7.77 -29.57
C GLU A 51 44.43 8.90 -29.71
N SER A 52 43.32 8.83 -28.96
CA SER A 52 42.35 9.95 -28.89
C SER A 52 42.81 11.07 -27.95
N PHE A 53 43.62 10.75 -26.93
CA PHE A 53 44.12 11.70 -25.92
C PHE A 53 45.35 12.50 -26.38
N GLY A 54 46.02 12.10 -27.47
CA GLY A 54 47.13 12.85 -28.10
C GLY A 54 46.71 14.17 -28.79
N ARG A 55 45.42 14.50 -28.83
CA ARG A 55 44.89 15.74 -29.40
C ARG A 55 43.86 16.39 -28.47
N ASN A 56 44.25 16.86 -27.29
CA ASN A 56 43.63 18.02 -26.59
C ASN A 56 44.19 18.18 -25.16
N LEU A 57 45.38 18.78 -25.06
CA LEU A 57 46.03 19.13 -23.78
C LEU A 57 45.53 20.45 -23.15
N SER A 58 44.48 21.08 -23.69
CA SER A 58 43.82 22.25 -23.09
C SER A 58 42.65 21.90 -22.15
N GLY A 59 42.20 20.64 -22.10
CA GLY A 59 41.04 20.18 -21.32
C GLY A 59 41.34 19.57 -19.93
N LEU A 60 42.62 19.42 -19.56
CA LEU A 60 43.00 18.80 -18.28
C LEU A 60 42.89 19.75 -17.08
N SER A 61 43.03 21.07 -17.28
CA SER A 61 42.78 22.04 -16.21
C SER A 61 41.28 22.20 -15.93
N SER A 62 40.43 22.13 -16.95
CA SER A 62 38.97 22.11 -16.79
C SER A 62 38.48 20.84 -16.11
N ASN A 63 39.11 19.69 -16.32
CA ASN A 63 38.69 18.43 -15.69
C ASN A 63 39.04 18.32 -14.20
N LEU A 64 40.09 19.01 -13.74
CA LEU A 64 40.38 19.10 -12.29
C LEU A 64 39.42 20.09 -11.60
N LEU A 65 39.01 21.14 -12.30
CA LEU A 65 37.95 22.05 -11.88
C LEU A 65 36.61 21.31 -11.80
N THR A 66 36.25 20.48 -12.79
CA THR A 66 35.00 19.71 -12.75
C THR A 66 34.97 18.62 -11.69
N LEU A 67 36.09 17.96 -11.36
CA LEU A 67 36.12 17.00 -10.23
C LEU A 67 35.97 17.69 -8.87
N LYS A 68 36.53 18.89 -8.71
CA LYS A 68 36.32 19.71 -7.52
C LYS A 68 34.90 20.25 -7.47
N ASP A 69 34.32 20.58 -8.63
CA ASP A 69 32.92 20.97 -8.78
C ASP A 69 31.95 19.79 -8.61
N GLU A 70 32.33 18.55 -8.94
CA GLU A 70 31.55 17.33 -8.68
C GLU A 70 31.65 16.90 -7.22
N TYR A 71 32.82 17.01 -6.58
CA TYR A 71 32.93 16.80 -5.12
C TYR A 71 32.20 17.89 -4.36
N ASN A 72 32.27 19.15 -4.82
CA ASN A 72 31.43 20.22 -4.32
C ASN A 72 29.97 19.96 -4.66
N LEU A 73 29.60 19.43 -5.82
CA LEU A 73 28.21 19.11 -6.15
C LEU A 73 27.70 17.97 -5.28
N ILE A 74 28.51 16.94 -5.00
CA ILE A 74 28.18 15.84 -4.09
C ILE A 74 28.11 16.33 -2.64
N SER A 75 29.00 17.23 -2.21
CA SER A 75 28.94 17.84 -0.87
C SER A 75 27.80 18.87 -0.75
N THR A 76 27.44 19.56 -1.84
CA THR A 76 26.29 20.46 -1.95
C THR A 76 24.99 19.67 -2.10
N LEU A 77 25.03 18.47 -2.70
CA LEU A 77 23.92 17.52 -2.75
C LEU A 77 23.73 16.88 -1.38
N GLN A 78 24.79 16.42 -0.72
CA GLN A 78 24.77 15.98 0.69
C GLN A 78 24.35 17.11 1.66
N GLN A 79 24.71 18.37 1.39
CA GLN A 79 24.16 19.53 2.10
C GLN A 79 22.70 19.84 1.72
N ARG A 80 22.27 19.60 0.47
CA ARG A 80 20.86 19.70 0.04
C ARG A 80 20.00 18.57 0.61
N PHE A 81 20.59 17.42 0.93
CA PHE A 81 19.95 16.30 1.62
C PHE A 81 19.80 16.51 3.13
N THR A 82 20.19 17.68 3.68
CA THR A 82 19.85 18.01 5.08
C THR A 82 18.46 18.63 5.18
N PRO A 83 17.58 18.13 6.07
CA PRO A 83 16.28 18.74 6.30
C PRO A 83 16.44 20.23 6.65
N ASN A 84 16.00 21.08 5.71
CA ASN A 84 15.47 22.42 5.93
C ASN A 84 16.37 23.37 6.76
N ARG A 85 17.23 24.16 6.08
CA ARG A 85 18.05 25.25 6.67
C ARG A 85 17.27 26.21 7.60
N LYS A 86 15.93 26.31 7.49
CA LYS A 86 15.07 27.09 8.39
C LYS A 86 14.82 26.43 9.76
N CYS A 87 14.84 25.11 9.86
CA CYS A 87 14.66 24.39 11.14
C CYS A 87 15.98 24.30 11.94
N LYS A 88 17.13 24.40 11.25
CA LYS A 88 18.46 24.11 11.80
C LYS A 88 18.93 25.09 12.88
N ASN A 89 18.57 26.36 12.78
CA ASN A 89 18.89 27.37 13.81
C ASN A 89 18.23 27.11 15.18
N LEU A 90 17.38 26.08 15.31
CA LEU A 90 16.75 25.66 16.58
C LEU A 90 17.27 24.30 17.10
N VAL A 91 18.02 23.53 16.28
CA VAL A 91 18.46 22.17 16.61
C VAL A 91 19.88 22.15 17.21
N ASP A 92 20.71 23.15 16.90
CA ASP A 92 22.13 23.19 17.31
C ASP A 92 22.37 23.35 18.82
N ASN A 93 21.33 23.48 19.66
CA ASN A 93 21.45 23.60 21.12
C ASN A 93 21.03 22.33 21.91
N ASN A 94 20.67 21.22 21.27
CA ASN A 94 20.17 20.01 21.94
C ASN A 94 20.92 18.73 21.52
N ALA A 95 22.20 18.85 21.15
CA ALA A 95 23.05 17.72 20.74
C ALA A 95 23.53 16.85 21.92
N ASP A 96 22.74 16.70 22.98
CA ASP A 96 23.22 16.08 24.24
C ASP A 96 22.28 15.03 24.83
N ASN A 97 21.54 14.31 23.99
CA ASN A 97 21.01 13.02 24.42
C ASN A 97 20.82 12.07 23.23
N ASP A 98 21.74 11.10 23.11
CA ASP A 98 21.72 9.97 22.15
C ASP A 98 20.53 8.99 22.37
N GLU A 99 19.53 9.38 23.15
CA GLU A 99 18.38 8.54 23.46
C GLU A 99 17.43 8.44 22.25
N GLU A 100 17.09 7.20 21.88
CA GLU A 100 16.16 6.91 20.80
C GLU A 100 14.78 7.52 21.09
N LYS A 101 14.23 8.22 20.09
CA LYS A 101 12.94 8.92 20.18
C LYS A 101 11.91 8.28 19.28
N PHE A 102 10.67 8.27 19.75
CA PHE A 102 9.57 7.52 19.15
C PHE A 102 8.40 8.40 18.74
N ILE A 103 7.63 7.90 17.78
CA ILE A 103 6.35 8.47 17.36
C ILE A 103 5.31 7.36 17.20
N THR A 104 4.06 7.62 17.60
CA THR A 104 2.95 6.68 17.39
C THR A 104 1.63 7.43 17.18
N TYR A 105 0.57 6.69 16.85
CA TYR A 105 -0.75 7.24 16.56
C TYR A 105 -1.88 6.27 16.93
N LEU A 106 -3.11 6.77 17.03
CA LEU A 106 -4.30 5.92 17.13
C LEU A 106 -5.00 5.80 15.76
N PRO A 107 -5.27 4.57 15.28
CA PRO A 107 -6.06 4.36 14.10
C PRO A 107 -7.55 4.55 14.40
N HIS A 108 -8.31 4.92 13.38
CA HIS A 108 -9.77 4.96 13.44
C HIS A 108 -10.34 4.86 12.01
N SER A 109 -11.67 4.82 11.92
CA SER A 109 -12.44 4.66 10.69
C SER A 109 -12.16 3.31 9.98
N GLY A 110 -12.45 3.22 8.68
CA GLY A 110 -12.20 2.02 7.89
C GLY A 110 -10.75 1.89 7.43
N PHE A 111 -10.42 0.74 6.83
CA PHE A 111 -9.09 0.37 6.36
C PHE A 111 -8.35 1.49 5.59
N HIS A 112 -8.97 2.10 4.57
CA HIS A 112 -8.30 3.12 3.76
C HIS A 112 -7.88 4.35 4.56
N ASN A 113 -8.66 4.72 5.59
CA ASN A 113 -8.33 5.85 6.45
C ASN A 113 -7.18 5.50 7.41
N GLN A 114 -7.15 4.27 7.91
CA GLN A 114 -6.03 3.76 8.71
C GLN A 114 -4.74 3.68 7.88
N ARG A 115 -4.83 3.27 6.61
CA ARG A 115 -3.71 3.27 5.66
C ARG A 115 -3.16 4.68 5.41
N ILE A 116 -4.04 5.67 5.23
CA ILE A 116 -3.64 7.08 5.10
C ILE A 116 -2.95 7.56 6.39
N ALA A 117 -3.43 7.14 7.56
CA ALA A 117 -2.77 7.45 8.82
C ALA A 117 -1.35 6.85 8.87
N LEU A 118 -1.17 5.59 8.43
CA LEU A 118 0.16 4.97 8.35
C LEU A 118 1.11 5.76 7.42
N GLU A 119 0.65 6.18 6.23
CA GLU A 119 1.47 7.02 5.32
C GLU A 119 1.92 8.32 5.97
N ASN A 120 1.00 9.00 6.67
CA ASN A 120 1.32 10.23 7.39
C ASN A 120 2.30 9.94 8.54
N ALA A 121 2.17 8.81 9.23
CA ALA A 121 3.06 8.41 10.32
C ALA A 121 4.49 8.17 9.83
N ILE A 122 4.62 7.41 8.72
CA ILE A 122 5.90 7.14 8.06
C ILE A 122 6.57 8.46 7.66
N PHE A 123 5.81 9.38 7.07
CA PHE A 123 6.33 10.68 6.67
C PHE A 123 6.84 11.49 7.87
N ILE A 124 6.08 11.58 8.95
CA ILE A 124 6.49 12.36 10.14
C ILE A 124 7.68 11.70 10.83
N ALA A 125 7.70 10.36 10.93
CA ALA A 125 8.82 9.61 11.50
C ALA A 125 10.12 9.91 10.74
N TRP A 126 10.08 9.86 9.41
CA TRP A 126 11.19 10.23 8.54
C TRP A 126 11.60 11.69 8.73
N TYR A 127 10.64 12.62 8.67
CA TYR A 127 10.91 14.06 8.81
C TYR A 127 11.53 14.41 10.17
N THR A 128 11.15 13.70 11.23
CA THR A 128 11.60 13.98 12.61
C THR A 128 12.76 13.11 13.09
N ASN A 129 13.26 12.20 12.24
CA ASN A 129 14.25 11.18 12.60
C ASN A 129 13.86 10.41 13.88
N ARG A 130 12.59 9.99 13.97
CA ARG A 130 12.06 9.21 15.10
C ARG A 130 11.68 7.80 14.66
N THR A 131 11.88 6.83 15.53
CA THR A 131 11.40 5.45 15.33
C THR A 131 9.88 5.41 15.39
N LEU A 132 9.26 4.84 14.36
CA LEU A 132 7.80 4.74 14.26
C LEU A 132 7.30 3.47 14.97
N ILE A 133 6.45 3.65 15.98
CA ILE A 133 5.70 2.54 16.59
C ILE A 133 4.36 2.42 15.87
N VAL A 134 4.22 1.36 15.09
CA VAL A 134 3.05 1.10 14.25
C VAL A 134 2.02 0.26 15.01
N PRO A 135 0.83 0.81 15.31
CA PRO A 135 -0.28 0.01 15.83
C PRO A 135 -0.80 -0.99 14.78
N PRO A 136 -1.46 -2.08 15.21
CA PRO A 136 -2.04 -3.03 14.26
C PRO A 136 -3.17 -2.38 13.44
N VAL A 137 -3.38 -2.86 12.22
CA VAL A 137 -4.56 -2.48 11.44
C VAL A 137 -5.79 -3.18 11.99
N ILE A 138 -6.88 -2.43 12.14
CA ILE A 138 -8.18 -2.97 12.55
C ILE A 138 -8.94 -3.35 11.28
N LEU A 139 -9.09 -4.65 11.05
CA LEU A 139 -9.90 -5.19 9.96
C LEU A 139 -11.33 -5.45 10.45
N GLY A 140 -12.33 -5.21 9.61
CA GLY A 140 -13.75 -5.39 9.95
C GLY A 140 -14.38 -4.16 10.61
N LYS A 141 -14.31 -4.06 11.95
CA LYS A 141 -15.00 -3.03 12.74
C LYS A 141 -14.46 -1.64 12.44
N LYS A 142 -15.34 -0.72 12.02
CA LYS A 142 -15.02 0.71 11.87
C LYS A 142 -15.09 1.39 13.24
N ILE A 143 -13.96 1.87 13.76
CA ILE A 143 -13.92 2.62 15.01
C ILE A 143 -14.18 4.10 14.70
N ALA A 144 -15.25 4.69 15.23
CA ALA A 144 -15.50 6.11 15.01
C ALA A 144 -14.39 6.97 15.62
N TRP A 145 -14.01 8.05 14.95
CA TRP A 145 -13.22 9.09 15.60
C TRP A 145 -14.09 9.74 16.68
N ILE A 146 -13.56 9.82 17.89
CA ILE A 146 -14.17 10.51 19.02
C ILE A 146 -13.08 11.19 19.85
N LYS A 147 -13.42 12.27 20.53
CA LYS A 147 -12.45 13.01 21.34
C LYS A 147 -11.90 12.15 22.48
N ASN A 148 -10.59 12.25 22.73
CA ASN A 148 -9.94 11.56 23.84
C ASN A 148 -10.47 12.03 25.21
N PRO A 149 -10.43 11.15 26.23
CA PRO A 149 -9.80 9.81 26.24
C PRO A 149 -10.65 8.69 25.62
N LYS A 150 -11.88 8.98 25.15
CA LYS A 150 -12.82 7.94 24.70
C LYS A 150 -12.29 7.09 23.55
N LEU A 151 -11.55 7.66 22.59
CA LEU A 151 -10.99 6.89 21.47
C LEU A 151 -9.94 5.90 21.97
N SER A 152 -8.97 6.36 22.76
CA SER A 152 -7.97 5.48 23.39
C SER A 152 -8.64 4.36 24.20
N ASN A 153 -9.64 4.70 25.01
CA ASN A 153 -10.35 3.72 25.84
C ASN A 153 -11.14 2.70 25.00
N ASN A 154 -11.70 3.10 23.86
CA ASN A 154 -12.40 2.19 22.97
C ASN A 154 -11.45 1.27 22.20
N LEU A 155 -10.27 1.76 21.83
CA LEU A 155 -9.23 0.96 21.19
C LEU A 155 -8.61 -0.03 22.16
N ALA A 156 -8.33 0.36 23.40
CA ALA A 156 -7.78 -0.51 24.44
C ALA A 156 -8.72 -1.68 24.82
N LYS A 157 -10.02 -1.61 24.47
CA LYS A 157 -10.98 -2.71 24.64
C LYS A 157 -10.91 -3.76 23.53
N LEU A 158 -10.14 -3.53 22.46
CA LEU A 158 -9.96 -4.51 21.40
C LEU A 158 -8.93 -5.54 21.88
N ASN A 159 -9.37 -6.79 21.98
CA ASN A 159 -8.54 -7.90 22.42
C ASN A 159 -7.83 -8.53 21.22
N ALA A 160 -6.50 -8.48 21.22
CA ALA A 160 -5.65 -9.08 20.19
C ALA A 160 -5.66 -10.61 20.24
N THR A 161 -5.91 -11.20 21.42
CA THR A 161 -5.83 -12.64 21.70
C THR A 161 -7.19 -13.23 22.06
N LYS A 162 -8.27 -12.68 21.50
CA LYS A 162 -9.61 -13.22 21.70
C LYS A 162 -9.68 -14.66 21.19
N ASN A 163 -10.42 -15.52 21.92
CA ASN A 163 -10.51 -16.94 21.60
C ASN A 163 -11.97 -17.32 21.25
N LEU A 164 -12.15 -18.05 20.15
CA LEU A 164 -13.46 -18.55 19.73
C LEU A 164 -14.02 -19.57 20.73
N ASP A 165 -13.16 -20.33 21.40
CA ASP A 165 -13.55 -21.36 22.39
C ASP A 165 -14.29 -20.75 23.59
N GLU A 166 -13.98 -19.51 23.95
CA GLU A 166 -14.74 -18.77 24.97
C GLU A 166 -16.22 -18.66 24.58
N CYS A 167 -16.52 -18.47 23.29
CA CYS A 167 -17.91 -18.43 22.84
C CYS A 167 -18.58 -19.82 22.92
N HIS A 168 -17.83 -20.90 22.68
CA HIS A 168 -18.33 -22.28 22.76
C HIS A 168 -18.68 -22.73 24.19
N SER A 169 -18.29 -21.97 25.22
CA SER A 169 -18.75 -22.17 26.60
C SER A 169 -20.24 -21.85 26.81
N PHE A 170 -20.86 -21.06 25.91
CA PHE A 170 -22.27 -20.75 25.97
C PHE A 170 -23.10 -21.80 25.22
N PRO A 171 -24.34 -22.11 25.67
CA PRO A 171 -25.24 -23.01 24.94
C PRO A 171 -25.43 -22.55 23.50
N ALA A 172 -25.31 -23.48 22.55
CA ALA A 172 -25.48 -23.20 21.13
C ALA A 172 -26.85 -22.54 20.87
N ARG A 173 -26.86 -21.55 19.97
CA ARG A 173 -28.06 -20.74 19.62
C ARG A 173 -28.64 -19.89 20.76
N SER A 174 -27.95 -19.77 21.90
CA SER A 174 -28.34 -18.76 22.90
C SER A 174 -28.00 -17.35 22.43
N LEU A 175 -28.75 -16.34 22.89
CA LEU A 175 -28.44 -14.93 22.63
C LEU A 175 -27.02 -14.54 23.05
N ARG A 176 -26.48 -15.17 24.11
CA ARG A 176 -25.10 -14.96 24.56
C ARG A 176 -24.09 -15.53 23.58
N TYR A 177 -24.31 -16.78 23.12
CA TYR A 177 -23.50 -17.41 22.08
C TYR A 177 -23.47 -16.56 20.80
N GLU A 178 -24.63 -16.18 20.29
CA GLU A 178 -24.75 -15.38 19.06
C GLU A 178 -24.06 -14.02 19.18
N ARG A 179 -24.24 -13.33 20.32
CA ARG A 179 -23.57 -12.05 20.60
C ARG A 179 -22.05 -12.23 20.69
N CYS A 180 -21.57 -13.30 21.30
CA CYS A 180 -20.15 -13.63 21.40
C CYS A 180 -19.54 -13.86 20.02
N ILE A 181 -20.13 -14.76 19.22
CA ILE A 181 -19.70 -15.06 17.85
C ILE A 181 -19.72 -13.81 16.98
N LYS A 182 -20.77 -12.98 17.09
CA LYS A 182 -20.85 -11.70 16.37
C LYS A 182 -19.73 -10.74 16.80
N GLY A 183 -19.42 -10.67 18.10
CA GLY A 183 -18.33 -9.86 18.64
C GLY A 183 -16.95 -10.36 18.18
N TYR A 184 -16.74 -11.68 18.20
CA TYR A 184 -15.53 -12.33 17.72
C TYR A 184 -15.32 -12.04 16.23
N ASN A 185 -16.33 -12.25 15.37
CA ASN A 185 -16.23 -12.01 13.93
C ASN A 185 -16.28 -10.53 13.52
N ALA A 186 -16.49 -9.59 14.47
CA ALA A 186 -16.63 -8.17 14.13
C ALA A 186 -15.32 -7.52 13.68
N TYR A 187 -14.17 -8.00 14.14
CA TYR A 187 -12.87 -7.43 13.79
C TYR A 187 -11.73 -8.44 13.85
N THR A 188 -10.52 -8.03 13.48
CA THR A 188 -9.29 -8.66 13.96
C THR A 188 -8.18 -7.61 13.94
N LEU A 189 -7.16 -7.77 14.79
CA LEU A 189 -5.99 -6.89 14.84
C LEU A 189 -4.87 -7.54 14.03
N PHE A 190 -4.53 -6.96 12.89
CA PHE A 190 -3.60 -7.57 11.94
C PHE A 190 -2.33 -6.73 11.79
N PRO A 191 -1.13 -7.33 11.69
CA PRO A 191 0.10 -6.57 11.46
C PRO A 191 0.16 -5.97 10.04
N TRP A 192 0.61 -4.73 9.92
CA TRP A 192 0.73 -4.06 8.61
C TRP A 192 1.76 -4.72 7.69
N ASP A 193 2.87 -5.20 8.23
CA ASP A 193 3.94 -5.88 7.48
C ASP A 193 3.57 -7.28 6.97
N LYS A 194 2.50 -7.88 7.50
CA LYS A 194 1.90 -9.10 6.95
C LYS A 194 0.91 -8.82 5.82
N LEU A 195 0.45 -7.57 5.69
CA LEU A 195 -0.55 -7.16 4.71
C LEU A 195 0.05 -6.36 3.55
N MET A 196 1.02 -5.50 3.84
CA MET A 196 1.59 -4.53 2.91
C MET A 196 3.12 -4.63 2.87
N ASP A 197 3.70 -4.23 1.74
CA ASP A 197 5.15 -4.14 1.61
C ASP A 197 5.68 -2.91 2.36
N LEU A 198 6.41 -3.15 3.45
CA LEU A 198 7.14 -2.13 4.21
C LEU A 198 8.65 -2.18 3.98
N GLY A 199 9.16 -3.09 3.14
CA GLY A 199 10.59 -3.35 2.99
C GLY A 199 11.38 -2.11 2.55
N SER A 200 10.93 -1.45 1.47
CA SER A 200 11.57 -0.21 1.00
C SER A 200 11.48 0.95 2.00
N ILE A 201 10.43 0.97 2.82
CA ILE A 201 10.20 2.02 3.82
C ILE A 201 11.17 1.84 5.00
N ARG A 202 11.44 0.60 5.41
CA ARG A 202 12.39 0.27 6.49
C ARG A 202 13.83 0.69 6.21
N ASN A 203 14.19 0.91 4.95
CA ASN A 203 15.50 1.46 4.59
C ASN A 203 15.65 2.95 4.92
N HIS A 204 14.55 3.64 5.23
CA HIS A 204 14.53 5.09 5.48
C HIS A 204 14.12 5.44 6.91
N ILE A 205 13.39 4.55 7.60
CA ILE A 205 12.96 4.75 8.98
C ILE A 205 12.98 3.43 9.76
N SER A 206 13.28 3.54 11.05
CA SER A 206 13.07 2.44 12.00
C SER A 206 11.58 2.29 12.29
N ILE A 207 11.09 1.05 12.24
CA ILE A 207 9.68 0.71 12.50
C ILE A 207 9.60 -0.44 13.51
N ILE A 208 8.89 -0.22 14.61
CA ILE A 208 8.53 -1.23 15.59
C ILE A 208 7.02 -1.49 15.48
N ASN A 209 6.62 -2.74 15.31
CA ASN A 209 5.19 -3.10 15.33
C ASN A 209 4.76 -3.42 16.76
N ARG A 210 3.55 -3.02 17.13
CA ARG A 210 2.86 -3.45 18.36
C ARG A 210 1.59 -4.25 18.03
N GLN A 211 1.08 -5.02 19.00
CA GLN A 211 -0.04 -5.96 18.78
C GLN A 211 -1.39 -5.47 19.34
N ASP A 212 -1.38 -4.48 20.22
CA ASP A 212 -2.55 -3.98 20.93
C ASP A 212 -2.62 -2.44 20.91
N PHE A 213 -3.56 -1.87 21.67
CA PHE A 213 -3.73 -0.43 21.88
C PHE A 213 -3.61 -0.02 23.36
N ASN A 214 -3.11 -0.90 24.22
CA ASN A 214 -2.94 -0.63 25.64
C ASN A 214 -1.78 0.35 25.87
N PRO A 215 -2.01 1.52 26.51
CA PRO A 215 -0.93 2.47 26.78
C PRO A 215 0.20 1.87 27.63
N GLN A 216 -0.10 0.96 28.56
CA GLN A 216 0.93 0.38 29.44
C GLN A 216 1.87 -0.55 28.67
N ASP A 217 1.33 -1.35 27.75
CA ASP A 217 2.14 -2.24 26.92
C ASP A 217 3.01 -1.43 25.94
N LEU A 218 2.52 -0.27 25.47
CA LEU A 218 3.33 0.69 24.73
C LEU A 218 4.49 1.23 25.56
N TYR A 219 4.23 1.66 26.79
CA TYR A 219 5.27 2.24 27.64
C TYR A 219 6.35 1.23 28.01
N LYS A 220 5.95 0.00 28.30
CA LYS A 220 6.89 -1.12 28.52
C LYS A 220 7.73 -1.41 27.27
N LEU A 221 7.13 -1.36 26.07
CA LEU A 221 7.82 -1.62 24.81
C LEU A 221 9.00 -0.67 24.55
N ILE A 222 8.91 0.57 25.04
CA ILE A 222 9.93 1.61 24.81
C ILE A 222 10.50 2.20 26.10
N ASN A 223 10.37 1.49 27.22
CA ASN A 223 10.92 1.87 28.52
C ASN A 223 10.55 3.32 28.94
N ILE A 224 9.25 3.64 28.91
CA ILE A 224 8.72 4.87 29.51
C ILE A 224 8.35 4.57 30.96
N THR A 225 8.87 5.37 31.88
CA THR A 225 8.68 5.24 33.33
C THR A 225 7.78 6.32 33.89
N ASP A 226 7.87 7.54 33.36
CA ASP A 226 7.02 8.67 33.70
C ASP A 226 6.36 9.25 32.44
N PRO A 227 5.15 8.78 32.09
CA PRO A 227 4.43 9.27 30.93
C PRO A 227 4.08 10.77 30.99
N THR A 228 4.11 11.42 32.16
CA THR A 228 3.76 12.83 32.29
C THR A 228 4.85 13.76 31.76
N GLU A 229 6.10 13.32 31.85
CA GLU A 229 7.28 14.04 31.34
C GLU A 229 7.81 13.46 30.01
N GLU A 230 7.65 12.15 29.79
CA GLU A 230 8.24 11.46 28.63
C GLU A 230 7.31 11.36 27.42
N VAL A 231 6.00 11.62 27.56
CA VAL A 231 5.02 11.50 26.47
C VAL A 231 4.40 12.85 26.13
N TYR A 232 4.67 13.32 24.91
CA TYR A 232 3.93 14.43 24.34
C TYR A 232 2.70 13.96 23.56
N TYR A 233 1.52 14.20 24.13
CA TYR A 233 0.27 14.03 23.40
C TYR A 233 -0.06 15.24 22.55
N VAL A 234 -0.15 15.04 21.23
CA VAL A 234 -0.63 16.08 20.31
C VAL A 234 -2.10 16.38 20.62
N LYS A 235 -2.36 17.58 21.14
CA LYS A 235 -3.70 18.02 21.57
C LYS A 235 -4.53 18.40 20.36
N GLU A 236 -5.43 17.50 19.95
CA GLU A 236 -6.42 17.74 18.90
C GLU A 236 -7.84 17.94 19.46
N LYS A 237 -8.57 18.94 18.93
CA LYS A 237 -9.98 19.25 19.26
C LYS A 237 -10.97 18.43 18.44
N SER A 238 -10.70 18.24 17.16
CA SER A 238 -11.53 17.52 16.20
C SER A 238 -10.68 16.61 15.31
N ARG A 239 -11.34 15.78 14.50
CA ARG A 239 -10.65 14.94 13.50
C ARG A 239 -9.92 15.75 12.43
N TYR A 240 -10.21 17.04 12.26
CA TYR A 240 -9.53 17.93 11.33
C TYR A 240 -9.02 19.18 12.05
N ASP A 241 -8.55 19.06 13.29
CA ASP A 241 -8.01 20.22 14.00
C ASP A 241 -6.74 20.74 13.30
N ILE A 242 -5.71 19.90 13.18
CA ILE A 242 -4.37 20.33 12.77
C ILE A 242 -4.04 19.87 11.35
N GLN A 243 -3.68 20.79 10.46
CA GLN A 243 -2.90 20.48 9.26
C GLN A 243 -1.43 20.83 9.47
N PHE A 244 -0.54 19.88 9.20
CA PHE A 244 0.90 20.10 9.26
C PHE A 244 1.44 20.65 7.93
N TYR A 245 2.49 21.48 7.97
CA TYR A 245 3.19 21.97 6.77
C TYR A 245 4.71 22.02 6.98
N ASP A 246 5.49 21.89 5.91
CA ASP A 246 6.95 21.75 5.95
C ASP A 246 7.75 23.03 5.66
N GLN A 247 7.11 24.10 5.16
CA GLN A 247 7.80 25.35 4.82
C GLN A 247 7.04 26.58 5.31
N ASP A 248 7.72 27.49 5.99
CA ASP A 248 7.16 28.80 6.35
C ASP A 248 7.15 29.74 5.12
N GLY A 249 5.97 30.26 4.76
CA GLY A 249 5.83 31.24 3.68
C GLY A 249 4.38 31.60 3.34
N ALA A 250 4.18 32.71 2.61
CA ALA A 250 2.86 33.21 2.22
C ALA A 250 2.05 32.20 1.37
N LEU A 251 2.72 31.40 0.52
CA LEU A 251 2.11 30.33 -0.27
C LEU A 251 1.58 29.16 0.58
N ASN A 252 2.08 29.01 1.81
CA ASN A 252 1.59 28.00 2.75
C ASN A 252 0.39 28.43 3.58
N ARG A 253 0.08 29.74 3.60
CA ARG A 253 -1.04 30.33 4.36
C ARG A 253 -2.43 30.03 3.80
N LYS A 254 -2.57 29.53 2.56
CA LYS A 254 -3.87 29.04 2.08
C LYS A 254 -4.22 27.76 2.84
N GLN A 255 -4.88 27.95 3.96
CA GLN A 255 -5.40 26.91 4.83
C GLN A 255 -6.41 26.08 4.04
N ASN A 256 -6.28 24.76 4.10
CA ASN A 256 -7.35 23.92 3.61
C ASN A 256 -8.56 24.15 4.54
N PRO A 257 -9.73 24.59 4.02
CA PRO A 257 -10.87 25.01 4.84
C PRO A 257 -11.43 23.87 5.71
N LYS A 258 -11.04 22.63 5.40
CA LYS A 258 -11.37 21.44 6.18
C LYS A 258 -10.69 21.41 7.55
N PHE A 259 -9.58 22.13 7.74
CA PHE A 259 -8.80 22.10 8.97
C PHE A 259 -8.96 23.38 9.79
N GLU A 260 -9.03 23.26 11.11
CA GLU A 260 -9.23 24.40 12.03
C GLU A 260 -7.96 25.27 12.16
N ARG A 261 -6.78 24.66 12.14
CA ARG A 261 -5.50 25.36 12.25
C ARG A 261 -4.36 24.64 11.55
N GLN A 262 -3.27 25.36 11.35
CA GLN A 262 -2.03 24.83 10.80
C GLN A 262 -0.90 24.86 11.82
N LEU A 263 -0.06 23.84 11.83
CA LEU A 263 1.17 23.80 12.64
C LEU A 263 2.37 23.46 11.76
N PRO A 264 3.52 24.14 11.93
CA PRO A 264 4.72 23.78 11.18
C PRO A 264 5.25 22.44 11.69
N LEU A 265 5.67 21.55 10.79
CA LEU A 265 6.26 20.26 11.14
C LEU A 265 7.52 20.44 12.00
N CYS A 266 8.23 21.55 11.85
CA CYS A 266 9.41 21.87 12.66
C CYS A 266 9.11 21.93 14.17
N SER A 267 7.87 22.23 14.56
CA SER A 267 7.46 22.20 15.97
C SER A 267 7.58 20.80 16.61
N LEU A 268 7.59 19.75 15.79
CA LEU A 268 7.78 18.36 16.23
C LEU A 268 9.26 18.00 16.40
N LEU A 269 10.17 18.63 15.65
CA LEU A 269 11.62 18.42 15.78
C LEU A 269 12.11 18.86 17.15
N ASN A 270 11.58 19.97 17.66
CA ASN A 270 12.00 20.57 18.93
C ASN A 270 11.41 19.87 20.17
N ARG A 271 10.67 18.76 20.01
CA ARG A 271 10.09 18.04 21.14
C ARG A 271 11.17 17.26 21.87
N LYS A 272 11.34 17.53 23.16
CA LYS A 272 12.28 16.82 24.03
C LYS A 272 11.77 15.43 24.43
N GLU A 273 10.45 15.24 24.44
CA GLU A 273 9.81 14.02 24.91
C GLU A 273 10.23 12.79 24.10
N LYS A 274 10.41 11.68 24.81
CA LYS A 274 10.77 10.37 24.26
C LYS A 274 9.73 9.90 23.26
N LEU A 275 8.44 10.06 23.57
CA LEU A 275 7.34 9.69 22.67
C LEU A 275 6.48 10.88 22.26
N VAL A 276 6.32 11.09 20.97
CA VAL A 276 5.25 11.94 20.42
C VAL A 276 4.06 11.06 20.04
N HIS A 277 2.94 11.24 20.71
CA HIS A 277 1.74 10.43 20.54
C HIS A 277 0.62 11.22 19.87
N PHE A 278 0.27 10.84 18.65
CA PHE A 278 -0.83 11.43 17.91
C PHE A 278 -2.17 10.76 18.24
N ARG A 279 -3.24 11.56 18.29
CA ARG A 279 -4.60 11.04 18.46
C ARG A 279 -5.21 10.66 17.13
N SER A 280 -5.03 11.50 16.13
CA SER A 280 -5.32 11.21 14.73
C SER A 280 -4.25 11.84 13.84
N ILE A 281 -3.81 11.06 12.86
CA ILE A 281 -3.05 11.56 11.72
C ILE A 281 -3.75 11.20 10.42
N PHE A 282 -5.06 10.98 10.47
CA PHE A 282 -5.86 10.73 9.28
C PHE A 282 -6.07 12.02 8.45
N SER A 283 -6.35 11.82 7.16
CA SER A 283 -6.63 12.77 6.08
C SER A 283 -5.49 12.81 5.06
N SER A 284 -5.83 12.70 3.78
CA SER A 284 -4.85 12.82 2.69
C SER A 284 -4.18 14.20 2.67
N ASN A 285 -4.86 15.21 3.21
CA ASN A 285 -4.37 16.59 3.32
C ASN A 285 -3.83 16.92 4.72
N ARG A 286 -3.61 15.91 5.58
CA ARG A 286 -3.09 16.12 6.96
C ARG A 286 -1.73 16.81 6.96
N ILE A 287 -0.92 16.54 5.95
CA ILE A 287 0.43 17.08 5.81
C ILE A 287 0.51 17.73 4.43
N LYS A 288 0.82 19.02 4.40
CA LYS A 288 1.08 19.80 3.21
C LYS A 288 2.60 19.82 2.98
N THR A 289 3.04 19.14 1.92
CA THR A 289 4.45 19.05 1.53
C THR A 289 4.73 20.01 0.38
N SER A 290 5.60 21.00 0.62
CA SER A 290 5.99 22.03 -0.35
C SER A 290 7.46 21.89 -0.76
N LEU A 291 8.28 21.30 0.12
CA LEU A 291 9.69 21.05 -0.17
C LEU A 291 9.82 19.86 -1.11
N TYR A 292 10.72 19.98 -2.09
CA TYR A 292 10.91 19.00 -3.16
C TYR A 292 11.24 17.60 -2.60
N ASP A 293 12.20 17.49 -1.68
CA ASP A 293 12.60 16.21 -1.10
C ASP A 293 11.48 15.56 -0.30
N ASN A 294 10.70 16.37 0.42
CA ASN A 294 9.52 15.89 1.15
C ASN A 294 8.45 15.36 0.20
N GLN A 295 8.24 16.03 -0.94
CA GLN A 295 7.32 15.54 -1.96
C GLN A 295 7.82 14.21 -2.57
N ILE A 296 9.12 14.10 -2.88
CA ILE A 296 9.71 12.85 -3.38
C ILE A 296 9.51 11.72 -2.37
N PHE A 297 9.88 11.93 -1.10
CA PHE A 297 9.74 10.90 -0.08
C PHE A 297 8.26 10.51 0.10
N ARG A 298 7.37 11.49 0.11
CA ARG A 298 5.93 11.24 0.21
C ARG A 298 5.41 10.41 -0.96
N GLU A 299 5.82 10.70 -2.18
CA GLU A 299 5.45 9.92 -3.36
C GLU A 299 6.08 8.51 -3.34
N MET A 300 7.31 8.37 -2.86
CA MET A 300 7.93 7.06 -2.64
C MET A 300 7.10 6.19 -1.69
N VAL A 301 6.74 6.72 -0.51
CA VAL A 301 5.90 6.02 0.47
C VAL A 301 4.56 5.61 -0.16
N LYS A 302 3.93 6.53 -0.90
CA LYS A 302 2.65 6.24 -1.57
C LYS A 302 2.76 5.10 -2.58
N LYS A 303 3.83 5.06 -3.38
CA LYS A 303 4.07 4.03 -4.42
C LYS A 303 4.51 2.68 -3.83
N LYS A 304 5.22 2.68 -2.70
CA LYS A 304 5.74 1.45 -2.07
C LYS A 304 4.76 0.79 -1.10
N LEU A 305 3.80 1.54 -0.55
CA LEU A 305 2.77 0.99 0.34
C LEU A 305 1.67 0.24 -0.44
N VAL A 306 2.03 -0.89 -1.03
CA VAL A 306 1.18 -1.80 -1.82
C VAL A 306 0.88 -3.09 -1.05
N PHE A 307 -0.15 -3.82 -1.43
CA PHE A 307 -0.46 -5.13 -0.80
C PHE A 307 0.64 -6.16 -1.09
N ASN A 308 1.01 -6.92 -0.06
CA ASN A 308 1.99 -8.01 -0.14
C ASN A 308 1.58 -9.21 0.71
N HIS A 309 0.36 -9.71 0.49
CA HIS A 309 -0.11 -10.93 1.12
C HIS A 309 -0.22 -12.06 0.08
N PRO A 310 0.45 -13.22 0.28
CA PRO A 310 0.52 -14.27 -0.75
C PRO A 310 -0.84 -14.74 -1.27
N ILE A 311 -1.82 -14.91 -0.37
CA ILE A 311 -3.17 -15.34 -0.74
C ILE A 311 -3.90 -14.24 -1.55
N LEU A 312 -3.78 -12.95 -1.19
CA LEU A 312 -4.40 -11.86 -1.94
C LEU A 312 -3.84 -11.82 -3.36
N THR A 313 -2.50 -11.80 -3.49
CA THR A 313 -1.82 -11.76 -4.79
C THR A 313 -2.17 -12.98 -5.65
N LYS A 314 -2.26 -14.17 -5.04
CA LYS A 314 -2.65 -15.40 -5.74
C LYS A 314 -4.08 -15.33 -6.27
N VAL A 315 -5.03 -14.87 -5.46
CA VAL A 315 -6.44 -14.74 -5.86
C VAL A 315 -6.58 -13.70 -6.98
N VAL A 316 -6.00 -12.52 -6.79
CA VAL A 316 -6.03 -11.43 -7.79
C VAL A 316 -5.45 -11.90 -9.11
N LYS A 317 -4.27 -12.55 -9.11
CA LYS A 317 -3.65 -13.10 -10.32
C LYS A 317 -4.54 -14.13 -11.03
N ARG A 318 -5.33 -14.93 -10.30
CA ARG A 318 -6.27 -15.89 -10.90
C ARG A 318 -7.46 -15.19 -11.54
N ILE A 319 -8.05 -14.23 -10.86
CA ILE A 319 -9.18 -13.44 -11.38
C ILE A 319 -8.74 -12.64 -12.61
N THR A 320 -7.63 -11.90 -12.54
CA THR A 320 -7.07 -11.15 -13.66
C THR A 320 -6.82 -12.05 -14.88
N ARG A 321 -6.34 -13.29 -14.69
CA ARG A 321 -6.18 -14.25 -15.80
C ARG A 321 -7.51 -14.67 -16.42
N LYS A 322 -8.52 -14.94 -15.59
CA LYS A 322 -9.88 -15.28 -16.08
C LYS A 322 -10.54 -14.12 -16.82
N LEU A 323 -10.18 -12.88 -16.50
CA LEU A 323 -10.58 -11.67 -17.24
C LEU A 323 -9.78 -11.46 -18.55
N GLY A 324 -8.93 -12.41 -18.95
CA GLY A 324 -8.11 -12.32 -20.16
C GLY A 324 -6.76 -11.61 -19.98
N GLY A 325 -6.38 -11.28 -18.74
CA GLY A 325 -5.19 -10.49 -18.42
C GLY A 325 -5.49 -9.00 -18.31
N SER A 326 -4.54 -8.23 -17.76
CA SER A 326 -4.69 -6.79 -17.50
C SER A 326 -5.07 -5.99 -18.75
N GLU A 327 -4.54 -6.36 -19.91
CA GLU A 327 -4.82 -5.70 -21.21
C GLU A 327 -6.24 -5.94 -21.76
N LYS A 328 -7.03 -6.83 -21.16
CA LYS A 328 -8.33 -7.25 -21.72
C LYS A 328 -9.55 -6.73 -20.97
N TYR A 329 -9.36 -6.05 -19.83
CA TYR A 329 -10.47 -5.47 -19.09
C TYR A 329 -10.17 -4.09 -18.52
N ILE A 330 -11.24 -3.36 -18.24
CA ILE A 330 -11.25 -2.07 -17.56
C ILE A 330 -11.71 -2.29 -16.12
N GLY A 331 -11.00 -1.69 -15.18
CA GLY A 331 -11.39 -1.66 -13.79
C GLY A 331 -12.28 -0.47 -13.47
N LEU A 332 -13.31 -0.72 -12.67
CA LEU A 332 -14.24 0.29 -12.22
C LEU A 332 -14.45 0.20 -10.71
N HIS A 333 -14.52 1.34 -10.05
CA HIS A 333 -15.05 1.43 -8.69
C HIS A 333 -16.25 2.38 -8.63
N LEU A 334 -17.40 1.83 -8.24
CA LEU A 334 -18.66 2.54 -8.04
C LEU A 334 -18.96 2.68 -6.55
N ARG A 335 -18.84 3.89 -6.01
CA ARG A 335 -19.23 4.21 -4.63
C ARG A 335 -20.68 4.67 -4.60
N VAL A 336 -21.60 3.79 -4.17
CA VAL A 336 -23.06 4.03 -4.21
C VAL A 336 -23.79 3.68 -2.91
N GLY A 337 -23.11 3.07 -1.94
CA GLY A 337 -23.74 2.60 -0.69
C GLY A 337 -23.87 3.63 0.44
N ASP A 338 -23.25 4.81 0.35
CA ASP A 338 -23.51 5.89 1.30
C ASP A 338 -24.87 6.57 1.01
N ASN A 339 -25.46 7.22 2.02
CA ASN A 339 -26.77 7.92 2.00
C ASN A 339 -26.81 9.16 1.07
N GLY A 340 -26.18 9.10 -0.10
CA GLY A 340 -26.44 10.05 -1.17
C GLY A 340 -27.85 9.88 -1.71
N TYR A 341 -28.47 10.98 -2.13
CA TYR A 341 -29.74 10.98 -2.84
C TYR A 341 -29.66 10.08 -4.08
N LEU A 342 -30.77 9.40 -4.42
CA LEU A 342 -30.83 8.48 -5.56
C LEU A 342 -30.37 9.16 -6.86
N ASP A 343 -30.72 10.42 -7.06
CA ASP A 343 -30.33 11.22 -8.22
C ASP A 343 -28.81 11.33 -8.38
N SER A 344 -28.10 11.58 -7.28
CA SER A 344 -26.63 11.64 -7.28
C SER A 344 -26.00 10.29 -7.66
N LYS A 345 -26.63 9.18 -7.28
CA LYS A 345 -26.16 7.84 -7.66
C LYS A 345 -26.41 7.57 -9.14
N ALA A 346 -27.60 7.91 -9.65
CA ALA A 346 -27.93 7.76 -11.07
C ALA A 346 -27.01 8.61 -11.95
N GLU A 347 -26.74 9.86 -11.56
CA GLU A 347 -25.82 10.74 -12.29
C GLU A 347 -24.39 10.20 -12.31
N LEU A 348 -23.90 9.64 -11.20
CA LEU A 348 -22.61 8.96 -11.16
C LEU A 348 -22.56 7.82 -12.19
N ILE A 349 -23.58 6.96 -12.23
CA ILE A 349 -23.63 5.83 -13.16
C ILE A 349 -23.69 6.30 -14.62
N ARG A 350 -24.52 7.30 -14.95
CA ARG A 350 -24.57 7.91 -16.29
C ARG A 350 -23.21 8.50 -16.68
N SER A 351 -22.56 9.21 -15.77
CA SER A 351 -21.23 9.79 -16.00
C SER A 351 -20.15 8.74 -16.22
N MET A 352 -20.21 7.62 -15.48
CA MET A 352 -19.32 6.47 -15.67
C MET A 352 -19.52 5.83 -17.04
N ILE A 353 -20.78 5.56 -17.44
CA ILE A 353 -21.10 4.98 -18.74
C ILE A 353 -20.57 5.89 -19.86
N LYS A 354 -20.86 7.19 -19.79
CA LYS A 354 -20.38 8.18 -20.76
C LYS A 354 -18.86 8.20 -20.85
N ALA A 355 -18.18 8.18 -19.70
CA ALA A 355 -16.72 8.18 -19.66
C ALA A 355 -16.12 6.91 -20.30
N ILE A 356 -16.71 5.74 -20.07
CA ILE A 356 -16.27 4.48 -20.67
C ILE A 356 -16.54 4.46 -22.18
N LYS A 357 -17.74 4.83 -22.63
CA LYS A 357 -18.08 4.89 -24.06
C LYS A 357 -17.13 5.79 -24.84
N ASN A 358 -16.87 6.99 -24.33
CA ASN A 358 -15.95 7.93 -24.96
C ASN A 358 -14.52 7.37 -25.04
N GLU A 359 -14.06 6.69 -23.99
CA GLU A 359 -12.71 6.14 -23.89
C GLU A 359 -12.51 4.89 -24.78
N GLU A 360 -13.58 4.16 -25.05
CA GLU A 360 -13.58 2.97 -25.93
C GLU A 360 -14.02 3.30 -27.38
N GLY A 361 -14.31 4.57 -27.69
CA GLY A 361 -14.71 4.99 -29.04
C GLY A 361 -16.09 4.46 -29.47
N ILE A 362 -16.98 4.21 -28.51
CA ILE A 362 -18.35 3.73 -28.77
C ILE A 362 -19.22 4.94 -29.09
N ASN A 363 -19.67 5.06 -30.36
CA ASN A 363 -20.50 6.17 -30.84
C ASN A 363 -21.83 6.30 -30.05
N GLN A 364 -22.29 7.54 -29.85
CA GLN A 364 -23.45 7.89 -29.01
C GLN A 364 -24.83 7.65 -29.67
N GLU A 365 -24.91 7.07 -30.86
CA GLU A 365 -26.13 7.08 -31.70
C GLU A 365 -27.28 6.17 -31.23
N SER A 366 -27.21 5.59 -30.02
CA SER A 366 -28.28 4.70 -29.52
C SER A 366 -28.72 4.96 -28.07
N ASP A 367 -28.54 6.16 -27.53
CA ASP A 367 -29.02 6.48 -26.17
C ASP A 367 -30.18 7.48 -26.19
N ASN A 368 -31.30 7.12 -26.80
CA ASN A 368 -32.60 7.68 -26.40
C ASN A 368 -32.99 7.01 -25.08
N PHE A 369 -32.43 7.51 -23.96
CA PHE A 369 -33.01 7.28 -22.64
C PHE A 369 -34.34 8.04 -22.55
N ASN A 370 -35.38 7.50 -23.16
CA ASN A 370 -36.74 7.92 -22.85
C ASN A 370 -37.09 7.34 -21.49
N GLU A 371 -37.12 8.20 -20.48
CA GLU A 371 -37.90 7.97 -19.27
C GLU A 371 -39.38 7.92 -19.67
N THR A 372 -39.90 6.73 -19.93
CA THR A 372 -41.34 6.47 -19.91
C THR A 372 -41.64 5.57 -18.72
N ASN A 373 -42.19 6.21 -17.68
CA ASN A 373 -42.94 5.53 -16.63
C ASN A 373 -44.20 4.89 -17.22
N ASN A 374 -44.60 3.78 -16.58
CA ASN A 374 -45.85 3.02 -16.72
C ASN A 374 -45.91 2.09 -17.94
N ASP A 375 -45.80 0.78 -17.73
CA ASP A 375 -46.98 -0.04 -17.44
C ASP A 375 -46.61 -1.45 -16.96
N ASN A 376 -47.55 -2.03 -16.22
CA ASN A 376 -47.51 -3.36 -15.64
C ASN A 376 -47.40 -4.44 -16.73
N ASP A 377 -46.37 -5.29 -16.66
CA ASP A 377 -46.53 -6.69 -17.02
C ASP A 377 -45.49 -7.59 -16.37
N GLY A 378 -45.89 -8.85 -16.16
CA GLY A 378 -45.30 -9.81 -15.23
C GLY A 378 -43.84 -10.19 -15.46
N ASP A 379 -43.19 -10.50 -14.33
CA ASP A 379 -42.19 -11.56 -14.14
C ASP A 379 -41.39 -11.99 -15.39
N ASP A 380 -40.33 -11.23 -15.70
CA ASP A 380 -39.08 -11.86 -16.11
C ASP A 380 -37.93 -11.05 -15.52
N GLY A 381 -37.66 -11.29 -14.25
CA GLY A 381 -36.51 -10.71 -13.57
C GLY A 381 -35.25 -11.09 -14.34
N ILE A 382 -34.66 -10.12 -15.05
CA ILE A 382 -33.41 -10.24 -15.81
C ILE A 382 -32.33 -10.82 -14.87
N ARG A 383 -32.26 -12.14 -14.84
CA ARG A 383 -31.25 -12.88 -14.10
C ARG A 383 -29.98 -12.73 -14.92
N LYS A 384 -29.03 -11.95 -14.38
CA LYS A 384 -27.64 -11.98 -14.84
C LYS A 384 -27.25 -13.46 -14.96
N PRO A 385 -26.88 -13.96 -16.15
CA PRO A 385 -26.56 -15.37 -16.30
C PRO A 385 -25.42 -15.67 -15.34
N THR A 386 -25.65 -16.65 -14.46
CA THR A 386 -24.61 -17.25 -13.64
C THR A 386 -23.45 -17.60 -14.57
N LEU A 387 -22.23 -17.27 -14.18
CA LEU A 387 -21.04 -17.57 -14.97
C LEU A 387 -20.94 -19.06 -15.31
N SER A 388 -21.46 -19.42 -16.47
CA SER A 388 -20.99 -20.58 -17.19
C SER A 388 -19.67 -20.19 -17.85
N ILE A 389 -18.76 -21.16 -17.98
CA ILE A 389 -17.51 -21.03 -18.75
C ILE A 389 -17.80 -20.40 -20.14
N ASN A 390 -18.94 -20.75 -20.74
CA ASN A 390 -19.44 -20.21 -22.00
C ASN A 390 -19.58 -18.67 -22.02
N TYR A 391 -19.84 -18.01 -20.89
CA TYR A 391 -20.04 -16.57 -20.83
C TYR A 391 -18.71 -15.78 -20.86
N ILE A 392 -17.66 -16.28 -20.22
CA ILE A 392 -16.32 -15.69 -20.33
C ILE A 392 -15.79 -15.91 -21.75
N GLU A 393 -15.99 -17.10 -22.31
CA GLU A 393 -15.60 -17.39 -23.70
C GLU A 393 -16.31 -16.49 -24.71
N LYS A 394 -17.61 -16.22 -24.49
CA LYS A 394 -18.38 -15.26 -25.31
C LYS A 394 -17.82 -13.83 -25.22
N CYS A 395 -17.25 -13.46 -24.08
CA CYS A 395 -16.61 -12.16 -23.85
C CYS A 395 -15.12 -12.14 -24.21
N ALA A 396 -14.54 -13.22 -24.73
CA ALA A 396 -13.10 -13.30 -24.99
C ALA A 396 -12.61 -12.28 -26.04
N ASN A 397 -13.48 -11.89 -26.97
CA ASN A 397 -13.18 -10.94 -28.04
C ASN A 397 -13.67 -9.51 -27.75
N THR A 398 -14.24 -9.26 -26.57
CA THR A 398 -14.73 -7.93 -26.16
C THR A 398 -13.95 -7.42 -24.96
N ARG A 399 -13.85 -6.10 -24.84
CA ARG A 399 -13.26 -5.49 -23.65
C ARG A 399 -14.21 -5.71 -22.48
N SER A 400 -13.74 -6.43 -21.46
CA SER A 400 -14.55 -6.72 -20.28
C SER A 400 -14.49 -5.57 -19.26
N LEU A 401 -15.51 -5.43 -18.41
CA LEU A 401 -15.49 -4.55 -17.24
C LEU A 401 -15.39 -5.39 -15.97
N PHE A 402 -14.59 -4.94 -15.00
CA PHE A 402 -14.64 -5.44 -13.63
C PHE A 402 -15.08 -4.32 -12.69
N ILE A 403 -16.15 -4.54 -11.93
CA ILE A 403 -16.74 -3.56 -11.04
C ILE A 403 -16.53 -3.96 -9.58
N ALA A 404 -15.81 -3.10 -8.86
CA ALA A 404 -15.84 -3.03 -7.41
C ALA A 404 -16.96 -2.06 -6.96
N THR A 405 -17.88 -2.51 -6.11
CA THR A 405 -19.00 -1.67 -5.66
C THR A 405 -19.48 -2.09 -4.28
N ASP A 406 -19.94 -1.11 -3.49
CA ASP A 406 -20.65 -1.34 -2.24
C ASP A 406 -22.19 -1.42 -2.41
N GLY A 407 -22.68 -1.23 -3.63
CA GLY A 407 -24.07 -1.41 -3.99
C GLY A 407 -24.44 -2.86 -4.32
N LYS A 408 -25.75 -3.14 -4.34
CA LYS A 408 -26.26 -4.43 -4.81
C LYS A 408 -26.29 -4.43 -6.33
N VAL A 409 -25.81 -5.48 -6.98
CA VAL A 409 -25.90 -5.62 -8.45
C VAL A 409 -27.35 -5.48 -8.92
N SER A 410 -28.33 -5.99 -8.16
CA SER A 410 -29.76 -5.87 -8.45
C SER A 410 -30.35 -4.48 -8.24
N ASP A 411 -29.55 -3.48 -7.83
CA ASP A 411 -30.01 -2.11 -7.66
C ASP A 411 -30.33 -1.51 -9.05
N PRO A 412 -31.57 -1.00 -9.28
CA PRO A 412 -31.96 -0.40 -10.55
C PRO A 412 -31.04 0.74 -10.99
N VAL A 413 -30.39 1.44 -10.05
CA VAL A 413 -29.44 2.51 -10.38
C VAL A 413 -28.16 1.96 -11.00
N ILE A 414 -27.74 0.74 -10.63
CA ILE A 414 -26.51 0.12 -11.13
C ILE A 414 -26.78 -0.69 -12.41
N GLN A 415 -27.98 -1.26 -12.57
CA GLN A 415 -28.36 -2.06 -13.74
C GLN A 415 -27.99 -1.46 -15.11
N PRO A 416 -28.12 -0.15 -15.36
CA PRO A 416 -27.73 0.47 -16.62
C PRO A 416 -26.30 0.15 -17.07
N ILE A 417 -25.36 -0.08 -16.15
CA ILE A 417 -23.99 -0.41 -16.56
C ILE A 417 -23.88 -1.84 -17.10
N PHE A 418 -24.65 -2.78 -16.54
CA PHE A 418 -24.66 -4.18 -16.95
C PHE A 418 -25.43 -4.37 -18.26
N THR A 419 -26.48 -3.57 -18.49
CA THR A 419 -27.21 -3.57 -19.77
C THR A 419 -26.36 -2.93 -20.87
N THR A 420 -25.69 -1.81 -20.59
CA THR A 420 -24.83 -1.12 -21.56
C THR A 420 -23.58 -1.93 -21.93
N PHE A 421 -22.99 -2.60 -20.94
CA PHE A 421 -21.78 -3.40 -21.13
C PHE A 421 -22.05 -4.84 -20.66
N PRO A 422 -22.52 -5.73 -21.54
CA PRO A 422 -22.86 -7.09 -21.15
C PRO A 422 -21.69 -7.84 -20.51
N CYS A 423 -20.46 -7.65 -21.00
CA CYS A 423 -19.25 -8.29 -20.47
C CYS A 423 -18.74 -7.63 -19.18
N THR A 424 -19.61 -7.52 -18.17
CA THR A 424 -19.33 -6.87 -16.88
C THR A 424 -19.36 -7.86 -15.72
N PHE A 425 -18.25 -7.93 -15.00
CA PHE A 425 -17.99 -8.84 -13.90
C PHE A 425 -17.83 -8.09 -12.57
N THR A 426 -18.08 -8.79 -11.48
CA THR A 426 -17.93 -8.33 -10.10
C THR A 426 -17.13 -9.38 -9.33
N ILE A 427 -16.77 -9.13 -8.07
CA ILE A 427 -16.09 -10.18 -7.29
C ILE A 427 -16.91 -11.47 -7.10
N LYS A 428 -18.26 -11.39 -7.14
CA LYS A 428 -19.16 -12.55 -6.95
C LYS A 428 -19.11 -13.56 -8.09
N ASP A 429 -18.68 -13.08 -9.25
CA ASP A 429 -18.52 -13.84 -10.49
C ASP A 429 -17.32 -14.82 -10.41
N PHE A 430 -16.43 -14.66 -9.41
CA PHE A 430 -15.21 -15.46 -9.23
C PHE A 430 -15.25 -16.27 -7.92
N SER A 431 -16.38 -16.93 -7.63
CA SER A 431 -16.62 -17.67 -6.39
C SER A 431 -15.53 -18.71 -6.08
N ASP A 432 -15.06 -19.44 -7.07
CA ASP A 432 -14.00 -20.45 -6.91
C ASP A 432 -12.65 -19.85 -6.53
N GLU A 433 -12.30 -18.70 -7.13
CA GLU A 433 -11.06 -17.99 -6.81
C GLU A 433 -11.10 -17.44 -5.38
N ILE A 434 -12.21 -16.80 -5.00
CA ILE A 434 -12.33 -16.17 -3.69
C ILE A 434 -12.42 -17.19 -2.56
N GLN A 435 -12.84 -18.44 -2.81
CA GLN A 435 -12.83 -19.49 -1.81
C GLN A 435 -11.44 -19.75 -1.22
N LEU A 436 -10.36 -19.48 -1.97
CA LEU A 436 -8.99 -19.57 -1.46
C LEU A 436 -8.73 -18.61 -0.29
N LEU A 437 -9.47 -17.50 -0.19
CA LEU A 437 -9.36 -16.58 0.93
C LEU A 437 -9.74 -17.24 2.26
N LYS A 438 -10.50 -18.35 2.25
CA LYS A 438 -10.84 -19.10 3.47
C LYS A 438 -9.62 -19.75 4.13
N GLN A 439 -8.52 -19.90 3.40
CA GLN A 439 -7.24 -20.39 3.93
C GLN A 439 -6.51 -19.32 4.74
N ALA A 440 -6.86 -18.04 4.56
CA ALA A 440 -6.22 -16.93 5.25
C ALA A 440 -6.82 -16.77 6.66
N LYS A 441 -5.97 -16.87 7.67
CA LYS A 441 -6.33 -16.64 9.08
C LYS A 441 -5.33 -15.72 9.74
N ASN A 442 -5.79 -14.96 10.72
CA ASN A 442 -4.88 -14.31 11.66
C ASN A 442 -4.30 -15.40 12.58
N ASN A 443 -2.98 -15.44 12.71
CA ASN A 443 -2.27 -16.42 13.53
C ASN A 443 -2.38 -16.15 15.04
N VAL A 444 -2.79 -14.95 15.44
CA VAL A 444 -2.91 -14.57 16.86
C VAL A 444 -4.27 -14.98 17.44
N ASP A 445 -5.36 -14.60 16.78
CA ASP A 445 -6.72 -14.83 17.26
C ASP A 445 -7.48 -15.91 16.46
N ASN A 446 -6.86 -16.55 15.47
CA ASN A 446 -7.47 -17.55 14.58
C ASN A 446 -8.70 -17.04 13.79
N SER A 447 -8.90 -15.72 13.70
CA SER A 447 -9.99 -15.14 12.91
C SER A 447 -9.81 -15.44 11.42
N SER A 448 -10.90 -15.84 10.75
CA SER A 448 -10.92 -15.94 9.29
C SER A 448 -10.74 -14.56 8.67
N LEU A 449 -9.78 -14.44 7.75
CA LEU A 449 -9.54 -13.19 7.02
C LEU A 449 -10.41 -13.04 5.78
N TYR A 450 -11.20 -14.08 5.43
CA TYR A 450 -12.02 -14.12 4.21
C TYR A 450 -12.84 -12.84 3.99
N ALA A 451 -13.66 -12.47 4.97
CA ALA A 451 -14.56 -11.32 4.85
C ALA A 451 -13.81 -9.98 4.81
N TYR A 452 -12.64 -9.92 5.43
CA TYR A 452 -11.81 -8.71 5.47
C TYR A 452 -10.97 -8.53 4.21
N PHE A 453 -10.55 -9.64 3.58
CA PHE A 453 -9.74 -9.67 2.38
C PHE A 453 -10.56 -9.52 1.10
N LEU A 454 -11.84 -9.92 1.12
CA LEU A 454 -12.72 -9.79 -0.04
C LEU A 454 -12.75 -8.36 -0.64
N PRO A 455 -12.98 -7.27 0.12
CA PRO A 455 -12.93 -5.91 -0.44
C PRO A 455 -11.52 -5.48 -0.87
N MET A 456 -10.46 -6.11 -0.34
CA MET A 456 -9.10 -5.85 -0.82
C MET A 456 -8.87 -6.51 -2.18
N VAL A 457 -9.35 -7.74 -2.39
CA VAL A 457 -9.32 -8.38 -3.71
C VAL A 457 -10.11 -7.56 -4.71
N ASP A 458 -11.31 -7.07 -4.35
CA ASP A 458 -12.13 -6.22 -5.20
C ASP A 458 -11.38 -4.94 -5.63
N LEU A 459 -10.67 -4.31 -4.69
CA LEU A 459 -9.80 -3.17 -4.97
C LEU A 459 -8.64 -3.55 -5.89
N MET A 460 -7.94 -4.64 -5.58
CA MET A 460 -6.76 -5.04 -6.33
C MET A 460 -7.10 -5.46 -7.76
N VAL A 461 -8.20 -6.18 -7.98
CA VAL A 461 -8.63 -6.60 -9.33
C VAL A 461 -9.07 -5.38 -10.14
N SER A 462 -9.83 -4.45 -9.56
CA SER A 462 -10.19 -3.20 -10.27
C SER A 462 -8.94 -2.37 -10.62
N ALA A 463 -7.92 -2.32 -9.76
CA ALA A 463 -6.69 -1.61 -10.08
C ALA A 463 -5.83 -2.28 -11.19
N HIS A 464 -5.98 -3.58 -11.45
CA HIS A 464 -5.18 -4.31 -12.45
C HIS A 464 -5.71 -4.21 -13.90
N GLY A 465 -6.87 -3.57 -14.12
CA GLY A 465 -7.38 -3.35 -15.47
C GLY A 465 -6.46 -2.41 -16.25
N SER A 466 -6.43 -2.58 -17.56
CA SER A 466 -5.71 -1.71 -18.52
C SER A 466 -6.10 -0.24 -18.45
N LYS A 467 -7.32 0.05 -18.02
CA LYS A 467 -7.80 1.38 -17.66
C LYS A 467 -8.52 1.30 -16.31
N PHE A 468 -8.55 2.39 -15.56
CA PHE A 468 -9.26 2.48 -14.29
C PHE A 468 -10.20 3.69 -14.23
N PHE A 469 -11.45 3.47 -13.81
CA PHE A 469 -12.42 4.53 -13.52
C PHE A 469 -12.87 4.44 -12.07
N GLY A 470 -12.80 5.53 -11.31
CA GLY A 470 -13.16 5.54 -9.89
C GLY A 470 -14.02 6.72 -9.50
N THR A 471 -14.93 6.53 -8.53
CA THR A 471 -15.74 7.65 -8.00
C THR A 471 -14.88 8.68 -7.27
N TYR A 472 -14.96 9.95 -7.68
CA TYR A 472 -14.27 11.08 -7.05
C TYR A 472 -14.64 11.21 -5.56
N GLY A 473 -13.67 11.61 -4.72
CA GLY A 473 -13.86 11.75 -3.27
C GLY A 473 -13.81 10.44 -2.48
N SER A 474 -13.88 9.26 -3.12
CA SER A 474 -13.74 7.98 -2.44
C SER A 474 -12.28 7.65 -2.14
N THR A 475 -11.97 7.31 -0.88
CA THR A 475 -10.64 6.85 -0.47
C THR A 475 -10.29 5.46 -1.02
N PHE A 476 -11.30 4.65 -1.35
CA PHE A 476 -11.11 3.40 -2.09
C PHE A 476 -10.64 3.70 -3.51
N SER A 477 -11.38 4.52 -4.27
CA SER A 477 -11.04 4.88 -5.66
C SER A 477 -9.65 5.51 -5.75
N ALA A 478 -9.33 6.43 -4.82
CA ALA A 478 -8.04 7.09 -4.79
C ALA A 478 -6.88 6.11 -4.56
N TYR A 479 -7.10 5.03 -3.79
CA TYR A 479 -6.08 4.01 -3.60
C TYR A 479 -6.02 3.04 -4.77
N ALA A 480 -7.16 2.62 -5.32
CA ALA A 480 -7.22 1.79 -6.52
C ALA A 480 -6.50 2.45 -7.71
N LEU A 481 -6.75 3.74 -7.96
CA LEU A 481 -6.05 4.52 -8.98
C LEU A 481 -4.54 4.54 -8.75
N ARG A 482 -4.11 4.68 -7.50
CA ARG A 482 -2.68 4.65 -7.16
C ARG A 482 -2.06 3.29 -7.44
N LEU A 483 -2.74 2.21 -7.05
CA LEU A 483 -2.26 0.85 -7.33
C LEU A 483 -2.21 0.59 -8.84
N HIS A 484 -3.21 1.08 -9.58
CA HIS A 484 -3.23 1.03 -11.04
C HIS A 484 -2.00 1.71 -11.64
N GLN A 485 -1.65 2.92 -11.21
CA GLN A 485 -0.44 3.62 -11.66
C GLN A 485 0.87 2.89 -11.31
N VAL A 486 0.87 2.07 -10.25
CA VAL A 486 2.04 1.28 -9.86
C VAL A 486 2.15 -0.02 -10.66
N TRP A 487 1.03 -0.68 -10.92
CA TRP A 487 0.99 -2.00 -11.55
C TRP A 487 0.85 -1.96 -13.07
N ILE A 488 0.25 -0.90 -13.59
CA ILE A 488 -0.03 -0.65 -15.01
C ILE A 488 0.53 0.75 -15.36
N PRO A 489 1.85 0.92 -15.49
CA PRO A 489 2.48 2.24 -15.69
C PRO A 489 1.98 2.99 -16.94
N ASP A 490 1.63 2.24 -17.99
CA ASP A 490 1.11 2.78 -19.25
C ASP A 490 -0.43 2.87 -19.28
N GLY A 491 -1.10 2.50 -18.19
CA GLY A 491 -2.55 2.48 -18.07
C GLY A 491 -3.15 3.86 -17.84
N THR A 492 -4.39 4.07 -18.30
CA THR A 492 -5.11 5.33 -18.09
C THR A 492 -6.08 5.23 -16.92
N GLY A 493 -6.00 6.19 -16.00
CA GLY A 493 -6.84 6.24 -14.80
C GLY A 493 -7.61 7.55 -14.68
N LYS A 494 -8.93 7.50 -14.45
CA LYS A 494 -9.81 8.66 -14.33
C LYS A 494 -10.67 8.60 -13.07
N MET A 495 -10.82 9.75 -12.42
CA MET A 495 -11.75 9.93 -11.31
C MET A 495 -13.00 10.66 -11.83
N ILE A 496 -14.15 10.03 -11.71
CA ILE A 496 -15.41 10.58 -12.20
C ILE A 496 -16.12 11.29 -11.05
N SER A 497 -16.32 12.59 -11.21
CA SER A 497 -17.18 13.40 -10.35
C SER A 497 -18.59 13.42 -10.91
N ILE A 498 -19.55 13.53 -10.00
CA ILE A 498 -20.88 14.04 -10.31
C ILE A 498 -20.66 15.53 -10.61
N ASN A 499 -21.11 16.02 -11.76
CA ASN A 499 -20.99 17.45 -12.03
C ASN A 499 -21.90 18.14 -11.01
N GLN A 500 -21.30 18.86 -10.05
CA GLN A 500 -22.07 19.90 -9.37
C GLN A 500 -22.30 20.95 -10.45
N GLY A 501 -23.51 20.98 -11.01
CA GLY A 501 -23.95 22.05 -11.90
C GLY A 501 -23.70 23.42 -11.29
#